data_AF-A0A6H9S3R0-F1
#
_entry.id   AF-A0A6H9S3R0-F1
#
_cell.length_a   1.000
_cell.length_b   1.000
_cell.length_c   1.000
_cell.angle_alpha   90.00
_cell.angle_beta   90.00
_cell.angle_gamma   90.00
#
_symmetry.space_group_name_H-M   'P 1'
#
loop_
_entity.id
_entity.type
_entity.pdbx_description
1 polymer ?
#
loop_
_entity_poly.entity_id
_entity_poly.type
_entity_poly.pdbx_seq_one_letter_code
_entity_poly.pdbx_strand_id
1 'polypeptide(L)'
;TLAGNVATASGVSFTLNGAVAANDQFSIAVNTHETQNVLDTVNQLRTALNTPTDGDNIAIQKLNASLASAIGNLASGTDQLTSALSSVGGRGQSLDTQSDTNQSFVLANTQTQSAIRDSDAAEVMTRLTLQQTMLQASQLAFSKIAQLGLFNKV
;
A
#
# COMPACT_ATOMS: atom_id res chain seq x y z
N THR A 1 -21.08 -17.02 -36.91
CA THR A 1 -22.03 -16.59 -37.95
C THR A 1 -21.50 -15.32 -38.59
N LEU A 2 -21.57 -15.20 -39.92
CA LEU A 2 -21.20 -13.98 -40.64
C LEU A 2 -22.50 -13.29 -41.07
N ALA A 3 -22.71 -12.05 -40.62
CA ALA A 3 -23.84 -11.22 -41.01
C ALA A 3 -23.30 -9.90 -41.59
N GLY A 4 -23.40 -9.74 -42.92
CA GLY A 4 -22.76 -8.63 -43.62
C GLY A 4 -21.25 -8.63 -43.40
N ASN A 5 -20.72 -7.53 -42.87
CA ASN A 5 -19.30 -7.36 -42.55
C ASN A 5 -18.92 -7.80 -41.11
N VAL A 6 -19.88 -8.29 -40.32
CA VAL A 6 -19.62 -8.69 -38.93
C VAL A 6 -19.57 -10.20 -38.82
N ALA A 7 -18.40 -10.73 -38.46
CA ALA A 7 -18.21 -12.12 -38.11
C ALA A 7 -18.30 -12.30 -36.59
N THR A 8 -19.27 -13.07 -36.12
CA THR A 8 -19.39 -13.44 -34.71
C THR A 8 -18.97 -14.89 -34.52
N ALA A 9 -18.00 -15.13 -33.64
CA ALA A 9 -17.56 -16.48 -33.28
C ALA A 9 -17.25 -16.54 -31.78
N SER A 10 -17.69 -17.60 -31.10
CA SER A 10 -17.42 -17.84 -29.67
C SER A 10 -17.74 -16.65 -28.73
N GLY A 11 -18.77 -15.86 -29.06
CA GLY A 11 -19.20 -14.69 -28.28
C GLY A 11 -18.45 -13.38 -28.60
N VAL A 12 -17.44 -13.41 -29.47
CA VAL A 12 -16.69 -12.22 -29.91
C VAL A 12 -17.18 -11.80 -31.29
N SER A 13 -17.33 -10.49 -31.50
CA SER A 13 -17.72 -9.91 -32.79
C SER A 13 -16.55 -9.16 -33.42
N PHE A 14 -16.28 -9.49 -34.68
CA PHE A 14 -15.22 -8.89 -35.49
C PHE A 14 -15.86 -8.19 -36.68
N THR A 15 -15.43 -6.95 -36.93
CA THR A 15 -15.87 -6.21 -38.11
C THR A 15 -14.77 -6.30 -39.16
N LEU A 16 -15.10 -6.86 -40.32
CA LEU A 16 -14.19 -6.96 -41.46
C LEU A 16 -14.44 -5.75 -42.37
N ASN A 17 -13.48 -4.85 -42.46
CA ASN A 17 -13.56 -3.68 -43.34
C ASN A 17 -12.77 -3.97 -44.64
N GLY A 18 -13.46 -3.92 -45.79
CA GLY A 18 -12.85 -4.13 -47.11
C GLY A 18 -13.55 -5.21 -47.96
N ALA A 19 -13.11 -5.35 -49.21
CA ALA A 19 -13.58 -6.41 -50.09
C ALA A 19 -12.83 -7.71 -49.77
N VAL A 20 -13.47 -8.61 -49.03
CA VAL A 20 -12.96 -9.96 -48.75
C VAL A 20 -13.03 -10.80 -50.01
N ALA A 21 -11.89 -11.34 -50.46
CA ALA A 21 -11.83 -12.18 -51.66
C ALA A 21 -12.17 -13.64 -51.32
N ALA A 22 -12.59 -14.41 -52.33
CA ALA A 22 -12.82 -15.84 -52.17
C ALA A 22 -11.49 -16.54 -51.78
N ASN A 23 -11.53 -17.33 -50.71
CA ASN A 23 -10.39 -18.02 -50.08
C ASN A 23 -9.51 -17.17 -49.13
N ASP A 24 -9.90 -15.94 -48.77
CA ASP A 24 -9.24 -15.25 -47.66
C ASP A 24 -9.49 -16.00 -46.35
N GLN A 25 -8.41 -16.36 -45.65
CA GLN A 25 -8.47 -17.04 -44.36
C GLN A 25 -8.01 -16.11 -43.24
N PHE A 26 -8.92 -15.88 -42.29
CA PHE A 26 -8.61 -15.22 -41.03
C PHE A 26 -8.50 -16.27 -39.95
N SER A 27 -7.29 -16.53 -39.47
CA SER A 27 -7.07 -17.44 -38.35
C SER A 27 -7.22 -16.67 -37.05
N ILE A 28 -8.30 -16.94 -36.33
CA ILE A 28 -8.48 -16.50 -34.95
C ILE A 28 -7.98 -17.66 -34.09
N ALA A 29 -6.67 -17.68 -33.85
CA ALA A 29 -6.12 -18.57 -32.85
C ALA A 29 -6.26 -17.90 -31.47
N VAL A 30 -6.70 -18.66 -30.47
CA VAL A 30 -6.40 -18.36 -29.06
C VAL A 30 -4.91 -18.64 -28.86
N ASN A 31 -4.04 -17.99 -29.63
CA ASN A 31 -2.62 -18.19 -29.53
C ASN A 31 -2.15 -17.39 -28.32
N THR A 32 -2.18 -18.05 -27.16
CA THR A 32 -1.34 -17.74 -25.99
C THR A 32 -1.17 -16.25 -25.69
N HIS A 33 -2.26 -15.55 -25.33
CA HIS A 33 -2.17 -14.28 -24.59
C HIS A 33 -1.71 -14.51 -23.14
N GLU A 34 -0.67 -15.31 -22.96
CA GLU A 34 0.10 -15.37 -21.72
C GLU A 34 0.96 -14.11 -21.71
N THR A 35 0.40 -13.00 -21.22
CA THR A 35 1.16 -11.81 -20.79
C THR A 35 2.20 -11.30 -21.80
N GLN A 36 1.76 -10.57 -22.84
CA GLN A 36 2.71 -9.90 -23.74
C GLN A 36 3.37 -8.73 -23.01
N ASN A 37 4.71 -8.72 -22.96
CA ASN A 37 5.45 -7.58 -22.43
C ASN A 37 5.25 -6.33 -23.31
N VAL A 38 5.18 -5.15 -22.69
CA VAL A 38 5.02 -3.86 -23.40
C VAL A 38 6.22 -3.58 -24.32
N LEU A 39 7.44 -3.95 -23.92
CA LEU A 39 8.64 -3.79 -24.75
C LEU A 39 8.62 -4.68 -25.99
N ASP A 40 8.11 -5.90 -25.85
CA ASP A 40 7.93 -6.80 -26.99
C ASP A 40 6.86 -6.28 -27.94
N THR A 41 5.79 -5.70 -27.39
CA THR A 41 4.74 -5.03 -28.19
C THR A 41 5.34 -3.88 -29.03
N VAL A 42 6.22 -3.06 -28.44
CA VAL A 42 6.91 -1.99 -29.15
C VAL A 42 7.87 -2.55 -30.20
N ASN A 43 8.60 -3.62 -29.90
CA ASN A 43 9.50 -4.28 -30.85
C ASN A 43 8.76 -4.89 -32.04
N GLN A 44 7.61 -5.51 -31.80
CA GLN A 44 6.74 -6.04 -32.85
C GLN A 44 6.18 -4.92 -33.72
N LEU A 45 5.71 -3.82 -33.11
CA LEU A 45 5.22 -2.65 -33.83
C LEU A 45 6.31 -2.01 -34.72
N ARG A 46 7.52 -1.83 -34.18
CA ARG A 46 8.68 -1.36 -34.94
C ARG A 46 8.95 -2.26 -36.16
N THR A 47 8.89 -3.57 -35.97
CA THR A 47 9.14 -4.54 -37.03
C THR A 47 8.05 -4.47 -38.11
N ALA A 48 6.80 -4.33 -37.71
CA ALA A 48 5.68 -4.12 -38.63
C ALA A 48 5.84 -2.83 -39.44
N LEU A 49 6.20 -1.72 -38.81
CA LEU A 49 6.43 -0.42 -39.48
C LEU A 49 7.63 -0.43 -40.44
N ASN A 50 8.64 -1.25 -40.18
CA ASN A 50 9.82 -1.40 -41.04
C ASN A 50 9.60 -2.38 -42.20
N THR A 51 8.46 -3.07 -42.26
CA THR A 51 8.17 -4.02 -43.33
C THR A 51 7.61 -3.25 -44.54
N PRO A 52 8.22 -3.34 -45.74
CA PRO A 52 7.73 -2.67 -46.93
C PRO A 52 6.32 -3.14 -47.31
N THR A 53 5.43 -2.21 -47.64
CA THR A 53 4.02 -2.47 -48.00
C THR A 53 3.69 -2.08 -49.44
N ASP A 54 4.70 -1.73 -50.24
CA ASP A 54 4.53 -1.12 -51.57
C ASP A 54 3.64 -1.96 -52.50
N GLY A 55 2.40 -1.49 -52.69
CA GLY A 55 1.44 -2.02 -53.66
C GLY A 55 0.76 -3.35 -53.29
N ASP A 56 1.11 -3.96 -52.16
CA ASP A 56 0.49 -5.22 -51.71
C ASP A 56 -0.61 -4.97 -50.67
N ASN A 57 -1.86 -5.16 -51.09
CA ASN A 57 -3.03 -5.05 -50.22
C ASN A 57 -2.95 -6.00 -49.00
N ILE A 58 -2.31 -7.17 -49.11
CA ILE A 58 -2.16 -8.11 -48.01
C ILE A 58 -1.16 -7.56 -46.97
N ALA A 59 -0.05 -6.96 -47.43
CA ALA A 59 0.94 -6.35 -46.56
C ALA A 59 0.36 -5.15 -45.78
N ILE A 60 -0.47 -4.32 -46.44
CA ILE A 60 -1.19 -3.21 -45.80
C ILE A 60 -2.17 -3.73 -44.74
N GLN A 61 -2.92 -4.81 -45.03
CA GLN A 61 -3.83 -5.40 -44.03
C GLN A 61 -3.09 -5.98 -42.83
N LYS A 62 -1.94 -6.65 -43.03
CA LYS A 62 -1.09 -7.16 -41.93
C LYS A 62 -0.56 -6.03 -41.06
N LEU A 63 -0.15 -4.91 -41.68
CA LEU A 63 0.29 -3.72 -40.94
C LEU A 63 -0.82 -3.16 -40.05
N ASN A 64 -2.02 -2.99 -40.60
CA ASN A 64 -3.19 -2.49 -39.84
C ASN A 64 -3.58 -3.43 -38.69
N ALA A 65 -3.54 -4.75 -38.91
CA ALA A 65 -3.81 -5.73 -37.86
C ALA A 65 -2.76 -5.68 -36.74
N SER A 66 -1.48 -5.56 -37.10
CA SER A 66 -0.39 -5.42 -36.12
C SER A 66 -0.51 -4.13 -35.31
N LEU A 67 -0.88 -3.01 -35.96
CA LEU A 67 -1.11 -1.73 -35.29
C LEU A 67 -2.29 -1.82 -34.31
N ALA A 68 -3.41 -2.41 -34.71
CA ALA A 68 -4.57 -2.59 -33.84
C ALA A 68 -4.22 -3.45 -32.60
N SER A 69 -3.46 -4.54 -32.80
CA SER A 69 -2.98 -5.38 -31.70
C SER A 69 -2.01 -4.64 -30.77
N ALA A 70 -1.08 -3.86 -31.32
CA ALA A 70 -0.14 -3.08 -30.53
C ALA A 70 -0.84 -2.02 -29.67
N ILE A 71 -1.85 -1.34 -30.21
CA ILE A 71 -2.66 -0.37 -29.46
C ILE A 71 -3.41 -1.07 -28.31
N GLY A 72 -4.05 -2.21 -28.57
CA GLY A 72 -4.75 -2.97 -27.54
C GLY A 72 -3.83 -3.47 -26.41
N ASN A 73 -2.64 -3.95 -26.77
CA ASN A 73 -1.63 -4.40 -25.80
C ASN A 73 -1.06 -3.23 -24.99
N LEU A 74 -0.80 -2.07 -25.61
CA LEU A 74 -0.30 -0.87 -24.93
C LEU A 74 -1.35 -0.28 -23.97
N ALA A 75 -2.62 -0.25 -24.38
CA ALA A 75 -3.72 0.17 -23.51
C ALA A 75 -3.78 -0.74 -22.27
N SER A 76 -3.77 -2.06 -22.48
CA SER A 76 -3.76 -3.04 -21.37
C SER A 76 -2.55 -2.87 -20.46
N GLY A 77 -1.35 -2.61 -21.01
CA GLY A 77 -0.15 -2.34 -20.23
C GLY A 77 -0.24 -1.06 -19.40
N THR A 78 -0.88 -0.02 -19.94
CA THR A 78 -1.14 1.24 -19.23
C THR A 78 -2.12 1.05 -18.08
N ASP A 79 -3.16 0.23 -18.27
CA ASP A 79 -4.12 -0.11 -17.22
C ASP A 79 -3.45 -0.89 -16.08
N GLN A 80 -2.57 -1.84 -16.41
CA GLN A 80 -1.80 -2.57 -15.40
C GLN A 80 -0.87 -1.64 -14.59
N LEU A 81 -0.18 -0.71 -15.26
CA LEU A 81 0.66 0.28 -14.60
C LEU A 81 -0.17 1.20 -13.69
N THR A 82 -1.33 1.65 -14.15
CA THR A 82 -2.24 2.51 -13.37
C THR A 82 -2.78 1.76 -12.15
N SER A 83 -3.16 0.49 -12.31
CA SER A 83 -3.58 -0.37 -11.20
C SER A 83 -2.47 -0.55 -10.16
N ALA A 84 -1.24 -0.81 -10.61
CA ALA A 84 -0.08 -0.91 -9.72
C ALA A 84 0.17 0.41 -8.97
N LEU A 85 0.12 1.55 -9.66
CA LEU A 85 0.29 2.86 -9.05
C LEU A 85 -0.81 3.15 -8.02
N SER A 86 -2.06 2.82 -8.34
CA SER A 86 -3.19 2.95 -7.41
C SER A 86 -3.00 2.07 -6.17
N SER A 87 -2.49 0.84 -6.33
CA SER A 87 -2.18 -0.06 -5.22
C SER A 87 -1.08 0.52 -4.32
N VAL A 88 -0.03 1.07 -4.92
CA VAL A 88 1.04 1.77 -4.18
C VAL A 88 0.50 2.99 -3.44
N GLY A 89 -0.34 3.79 -4.07
CA GLY A 89 -1.00 4.93 -3.41
C GLY A 89 -1.86 4.50 -2.22
N GLY A 90 -2.65 3.42 -2.36
CA GLY A 90 -3.43 2.87 -1.25
C GLY A 90 -2.58 2.35 -0.10
N ARG A 91 -1.43 1.74 -0.39
CA ARG A 91 -0.45 1.34 0.63
C ARG A 91 0.19 2.55 1.31
N GLY A 92 0.51 3.61 0.56
CA GLY A 92 1.01 4.87 1.10
C GLY A 92 0.05 5.47 2.13
N GLN A 93 -1.23 5.60 1.77
CA GLN A 93 -2.26 6.10 2.69
C GLN A 93 -2.40 5.24 3.96
N SER A 94 -2.28 3.91 3.81
CA SER A 94 -2.34 2.99 4.94
C SER A 94 -1.13 3.15 5.87
N LEU A 95 0.06 3.40 5.33
CA LEU A 95 1.26 3.67 6.11
C LEU A 95 1.16 4.99 6.88
N ASP A 96 0.63 6.04 6.25
CA ASP A 96 0.40 7.33 6.92
C ASP A 96 -0.57 7.18 8.09
N THR A 97 -1.69 6.49 7.86
CA THR A 97 -2.68 6.19 8.91
C THR A 97 -2.06 5.37 10.05
N GLN A 98 -1.20 4.41 9.73
CA GLN A 98 -0.51 3.60 10.74
C GLN A 98 0.52 4.42 11.51
N SER A 99 1.20 5.37 10.87
CA SER A 99 2.14 6.30 11.51
C SER A 99 1.44 7.17 12.55
N ASP A 100 0.30 7.77 12.19
CA ASP A 100 -0.52 8.59 13.10
C ASP A 100 -1.05 7.77 14.29
N THR A 101 -1.45 6.53 14.02
CA THR A 101 -1.88 5.58 15.06
C THR A 101 -0.71 5.26 16.02
N ASN A 102 0.49 5.03 15.49
CA ASN A 102 1.67 4.76 16.30
C ASN A 102 2.05 5.97 17.16
N GLN A 103 1.99 7.18 16.62
CA GLN A 103 2.22 8.41 17.40
C GLN A 103 1.20 8.55 18.54
N SER A 104 -0.07 8.24 18.27
CA SER A 104 -1.13 8.23 19.27
C SER A 104 -0.85 7.20 20.38
N PHE A 105 -0.36 6.00 20.04
CA PHE A 105 0.04 5.00 21.03
C PHE A 105 1.26 5.44 21.86
N VAL A 106 2.26 6.08 21.23
CA VAL A 106 3.41 6.62 21.96
C VAL A 106 2.96 7.67 22.97
N LEU A 107 2.04 8.57 22.59
CA LEU A 107 1.49 9.57 23.49
C LEU A 107 0.70 8.93 24.64
N ALA A 108 -0.20 8.00 24.34
CA ALA A 108 -1.01 7.31 25.35
C ALA A 108 -0.13 6.50 26.33
N ASN A 109 0.90 5.83 25.83
CA ASN A 109 1.87 5.11 26.67
C ASN A 109 2.69 6.07 27.53
N THR A 110 3.06 7.23 27.02
CA THR A 110 3.78 8.27 27.78
C THR A 110 2.90 8.82 28.89
N GLN A 111 1.63 9.15 28.60
CA GLN A 111 0.66 9.61 29.60
C GLN A 111 0.41 8.55 30.68
N THR A 112 0.24 7.28 30.27
CA THR A 112 0.04 6.17 31.21
C THR A 112 1.28 5.95 32.07
N GLN A 113 2.48 5.99 31.49
CA GLN A 113 3.73 5.91 32.24
C GLN A 113 3.88 7.06 33.24
N SER A 114 3.59 8.29 32.84
CA SER A 114 3.63 9.42 33.76
C SER A 114 2.62 9.26 34.90
N ALA A 115 1.40 8.81 34.62
CA ALA A 115 0.39 8.60 35.66
C ALA A 115 0.78 7.55 36.71
N ILE A 116 1.60 6.55 36.35
CA ILE A 116 2.03 5.49 37.28
C ILE A 116 3.42 5.73 37.90
N ARG A 117 4.31 6.42 37.18
CA ARG A 117 5.71 6.64 37.59
C ARG A 117 5.90 7.97 38.29
N ASP A 118 5.28 9.01 37.75
CA ASP A 118 5.52 10.36 38.23
C ASP A 118 4.63 10.58 39.46
N SER A 119 5.28 10.53 40.63
CA SER A 119 4.61 10.86 41.89
C SER A 119 4.43 12.37 41.96
N ASP A 120 3.24 12.84 42.36
CA ASP A 120 3.02 14.27 42.59
C ASP A 120 3.99 14.75 43.67
N ALA A 121 4.90 15.66 43.28
CA ALA A 121 5.92 16.19 44.17
C ALA A 121 5.32 16.84 45.42
N ALA A 122 4.11 17.42 45.33
CA ALA A 122 3.42 18.00 46.47
C ALA A 122 2.97 16.93 47.48
N GLU A 123 2.44 15.80 46.98
CA GLU A 123 2.01 14.68 47.83
C GLU A 123 3.21 13.95 48.46
N VAL A 124 4.27 13.71 47.68
CA VAL A 124 5.49 13.08 48.20
C VAL A 124 6.16 13.94 49.26
N MET A 125 6.26 15.26 49.04
CA MET A 125 6.84 16.18 50.02
C MET A 125 6.00 16.23 51.29
N THR A 126 4.67 16.31 51.18
CA THR A 126 3.77 16.31 52.35
C THR A 126 3.91 15.02 53.16
N ARG A 127 3.92 13.86 52.50
CA ARG A 127 4.11 12.56 53.15
C ARG A 127 5.49 12.47 53.81
N LEU A 128 6.53 12.95 53.15
CA LEU A 128 7.90 12.96 53.69
C LEU A 128 7.98 13.86 54.93
N THR A 129 7.43 15.07 54.89
CA THR A 129 7.40 15.99 56.04
C THR A 129 6.64 15.36 57.21
N LEU A 130 5.51 14.69 56.95
CA LEU A 130 4.73 14.02 57.98
C LEU A 130 5.50 12.85 58.61
N GLN A 131 6.20 12.05 57.80
CA GLN A 131 7.10 10.99 58.27
C GLN A 131 8.29 11.53 59.07
N GLN A 132 8.90 12.65 58.64
CA GLN A 132 9.98 13.32 59.38
C GLN A 132 9.49 13.85 60.73
N THR A 133 8.29 14.44 60.76
CA THR A 133 7.68 14.95 62.00
C THR A 133 7.40 13.81 62.98
N MET A 134 6.85 12.68 62.49
CA MET A 134 6.66 11.49 63.31
C MET A 134 7.99 10.94 63.84
N LEU A 135 9.02 10.87 63.00
CA LEU A 135 10.34 10.41 63.41
C LEU A 135 10.93 11.29 64.52
N GLN A 136 10.83 12.61 64.39
CA GLN A 136 11.27 13.56 65.41
C GLN A 136 10.47 13.40 66.72
N ALA A 137 9.14 13.24 66.62
CA ALA A 137 8.29 13.00 67.77
C ALA A 137 8.64 11.69 68.49
N SER A 138 8.88 10.60 67.76
CA SER A 138 9.33 9.32 68.32
C SER A 138 10.69 9.42 69.00
N GLN A 139 11.64 10.18 68.44
CA GLN A 139 12.95 10.44 69.07
C GLN A 139 12.79 11.23 70.38
N LEU A 140 11.93 12.26 70.40
CA LEU A 140 11.65 13.04 71.61
C LEU A 140 10.98 12.18 72.68
N ALA A 141 9.99 11.37 72.31
CA ALA A 141 9.31 10.46 73.21
C ALA A 141 10.27 9.41 73.79
N PHE A 142 11.15 8.83 72.97
CA PHE A 142 12.19 7.92 73.41
C PHE A 142 13.14 8.59 74.41
N SER A 143 13.60 9.81 74.13
CA SER A 143 14.46 10.58 75.05
C SER A 143 13.77 10.85 76.39
N LYS A 144 12.48 11.22 76.38
CA LYS A 144 11.68 11.44 77.60
C LYS A 144 11.49 10.16 78.40
N ILE A 145 11.21 9.02 77.75
CA ILE A 145 11.08 7.72 78.42
C ILE A 145 12.42 7.26 78.99
N ALA A 146 13.53 7.44 78.25
CA ALA A 146 14.87 7.13 78.73
C ALA A 146 15.28 7.98 79.95
N GLN A 147 14.84 9.24 80.06
CA GLN A 147 15.03 10.07 81.25
C GLN A 147 14.18 9.64 82.46
N LEU A 148 13.01 9.03 82.22
CA LEU A 148 12.16 8.45 83.28
C LEU A 148 12.64 7.05 83.71
N GLY A 149 13.46 6.39 82.88
CA GLY A 149 14.13 5.13 83.18
C GLY A 149 15.35 5.33 84.10
N LEU A 150 15.20 4.88 85.34
CA LEU A 150 16.26 4.43 86.27
C LEU A 150 17.39 5.41 86.71
N PHE A 151 17.40 6.69 86.32
CA PHE A 151 18.38 7.65 86.89
C PHE A 151 17.80 8.90 87.55
N ASN A 152 16.47 9.09 87.55
CA ASN A 152 15.85 10.24 88.21
C ASN A 152 15.33 9.93 89.63
N LYS A 153 15.86 8.88 90.27
CA LYS A 153 15.49 8.45 91.63
C LYS A 153 16.71 8.15 92.52
N VAL A 154 17.82 8.84 92.30
CA VAL A 154 18.85 9.05 93.32
C VAL A 154 19.07 10.54 93.48
#